data_AF-A0A915NZJ4-F1
#
_entry.id   AF-A0A915NZJ4-F1
#
_cell.length_a   1.000
_cell.length_b   1.000
_cell.length_c   1.000
_cell.angle_alpha   90.00
_cell.angle_beta   90.00
_cell.angle_gamma   90.00
#
_symmetry.space_group_name_H-M   'P 1'
#
loop_
_entity.id
_entity.type
_entity.pdbx_description
1 polymer ?
#
loop_
_entity_poly.entity_id
_entity_poly.type
_entity_poly.pdbx_seq_one_letter_code
_entity_poly.pdbx_strand_id
1 'polypeptide(L)'
;MASVGKAVSKDVKQQIRTSALAFLSFLNKSVTPFHAVESCESILRSAGFVELFVNQRLKVQPKGKFYIKSEAIHLDSDRGKFEFNSEQHLRPILAQVSSDNSTKDEKKADKDQL
;
A
#
# COMPACT_ATOMS: atom_id res chain seq x y z
N MET A 1 3.25 36.54 16.50
CA MET A 1 3.60 35.12 16.21
C MET A 1 2.94 34.74 14.89
N ALA A 2 3.67 34.79 13.77
CA ALA A 2 3.15 34.44 12.45
C ALA A 2 3.55 33.01 12.12
N SER A 3 2.57 32.14 11.95
CA SER A 3 2.76 30.77 11.45
C SER A 3 3.12 30.82 9.97
N VAL A 4 4.34 30.44 9.63
CA VAL A 4 4.82 30.35 8.24
C VAL A 4 4.14 29.14 7.60
N GLY A 5 3.18 29.40 6.71
CA GLY A 5 2.66 28.40 5.77
C GLY A 5 3.78 27.96 4.83
N LYS A 6 4.27 26.73 4.99
CA LYS A 6 5.30 26.17 4.12
C LYS A 6 4.73 25.95 2.71
N ALA A 7 5.26 26.69 1.73
CA ALA A 7 4.88 26.53 0.34
C ALA A 7 5.27 25.12 -0.17
N VAL A 8 4.29 24.36 -0.66
CA VAL A 8 4.52 23.06 -1.31
C VAL A 8 5.25 23.29 -2.64
N SER A 9 6.36 22.58 -2.87
CA SER A 9 7.17 22.66 -4.09
C SER A 9 6.38 22.23 -5.33
N LYS A 10 6.77 22.72 -6.52
CA LYS A 10 6.07 22.42 -7.79
C LYS A 10 6.02 20.91 -8.07
N ASP A 11 7.09 20.18 -7.76
CA ASP A 11 7.17 18.73 -7.94
C ASP A 11 6.18 17.98 -7.05
N VAL A 12 6.03 18.41 -5.79
CA VAL A 12 5.08 17.80 -4.86
C VAL A 12 3.64 18.09 -5.31
N LYS A 13 3.34 19.30 -5.79
CA LYS A 13 2.02 19.61 -6.36
C LYS A 13 1.70 18.71 -7.56
N GLN A 14 2.70 18.44 -8.41
CA GLN A 14 2.53 17.58 -9.57
C GLN A 14 2.31 16.12 -9.16
N GLN A 15 3.07 15.61 -8.19
CA GLN A 15 2.86 14.26 -7.64
C GLN A 15 1.45 14.12 -7.03
N ILE A 16 1.02 15.09 -6.22
CA ILE A 16 -0.34 15.10 -5.65
C ILE A 16 -1.39 15.02 -6.76
N ARG A 17 -1.23 15.82 -7.83
CA ARG A 17 -2.15 15.81 -8.96
C ARG A 17 -2.18 14.44 -9.66
N THR A 18 -1.02 13.85 -9.92
CA THR A 18 -0.91 12.52 -10.53
C THR A 18 -1.57 11.45 -9.66
N SER A 19 -1.29 11.43 -8.36
CA SER A 19 -1.88 10.47 -7.42
C SER A 19 -3.41 10.63 -7.33
N ALA A 20 -3.91 11.87 -7.30
CA ALA A 20 -5.35 12.13 -7.30
C ALA A 20 -6.03 11.66 -8.60
N LEU A 21 -5.40 11.88 -9.76
CA LEU A 21 -5.92 11.40 -11.04
C LEU A 21 -5.91 9.87 -11.13
N ALA A 22 -4.86 9.22 -10.64
CA ALA A 22 -4.78 7.76 -10.56
C ALA A 22 -5.91 7.19 -9.67
N PHE A 23 -6.16 7.83 -8.53
CA PHE A 23 -7.26 7.46 -7.63
C PHE A 23 -8.64 7.64 -8.27
N LEU A 24 -8.90 8.77 -8.95
CA LEU A 24 -10.14 8.98 -9.68
C LEU A 24 -10.33 7.94 -10.79
N SER A 25 -9.26 7.59 -11.52
CA SER A 25 -9.30 6.53 -12.53
C SER A 25 -9.68 5.18 -11.92
N PHE A 26 -9.15 4.86 -10.73
CA PHE A 26 -9.52 3.66 -10.00
C PHE A 26 -10.99 3.66 -9.59
N LEU A 27 -11.50 4.76 -9.01
CA LEU A 27 -12.90 4.88 -8.61
C LEU A 27 -13.85 4.72 -9.80
N ASN A 28 -13.53 5.36 -10.93
CA ASN A 28 -14.35 5.26 -12.15
C ASN A 28 -14.39 3.84 -12.72
N LYS A 29 -13.35 3.02 -12.48
CA LYS A 29 -13.34 1.61 -12.86
C LYS A 29 -14.03 0.72 -11.83
N SER A 30 -14.11 1.15 -10.57
CA SER A 30 -14.54 0.35 -9.43
C SER A 30 -15.97 0.67 -8.99
N VAL A 31 -16.93 0.65 -9.93
CA VAL A 31 -18.33 1.06 -9.68
C VAL A 31 -19.13 0.08 -8.82
N THR A 32 -18.62 -1.13 -8.60
CA THR A 32 -19.16 -2.11 -7.65
C THR A 32 -18.01 -2.76 -6.87
N PRO A 33 -18.29 -3.44 -5.73
CA PRO A 33 -17.26 -4.19 -5.01
C PRO A 33 -16.51 -5.21 -5.88
N PHE A 34 -17.20 -5.86 -6.82
CA PHE A 34 -16.58 -6.81 -7.76
C PHE A 34 -15.57 -6.12 -8.69
N HIS A 35 -15.93 -4.97 -9.27
CA HIS A 35 -15.00 -4.20 -10.12
C HIS A 35 -13.84 -3.61 -9.31
N ALA A 36 -14.03 -3.32 -8.02
CA ALA A 36 -12.94 -2.91 -7.14
C ALA A 36 -11.92 -4.05 -6.93
N VAL A 37 -12.41 -5.28 -6.71
CA VAL A 37 -11.56 -6.47 -6.63
C VAL A 37 -10.82 -6.71 -7.94
N GLU A 38 -11.51 -6.60 -9.08
CA GLU A 38 -10.90 -6.73 -10.41
C GLU A 38 -9.83 -5.66 -10.67
N SER A 39 -10.10 -4.41 -10.30
CA SER A 39 -9.15 -3.30 -10.43
C SER A 39 -7.90 -3.53 -9.57
N CYS A 40 -8.08 -3.99 -8.33
CA CYS A 40 -6.99 -4.38 -7.44
C CYS A 40 -6.19 -5.56 -7.99
N GLU A 41 -6.87 -6.58 -8.53
CA GLU A 41 -6.23 -7.72 -9.18
C GLU A 41 -5.33 -7.29 -10.35
N SER A 42 -5.83 -6.41 -11.23
CA SER A 42 -5.05 -5.88 -12.35
C SER A 42 -3.79 -5.15 -11.89
N ILE A 43 -3.90 -4.31 -10.85
CA ILE A 43 -2.78 -3.61 -10.23
C ILE A 43 -1.76 -4.62 -9.66
N LEU A 44 -2.22 -5.62 -8.91
CA LEU A 44 -1.36 -6.61 -8.28
C LEU A 44 -0.64 -7.49 -9.32
N ARG A 45 -1.36 -7.96 -10.35
CA ARG A 45 -0.78 -8.73 -11.45
C ARG A 45 0.29 -7.93 -12.19
N SER A 46 0.02 -6.66 -12.50
CA SER A 46 1.02 -5.80 -13.17
C SER A 46 2.26 -5.54 -12.32
N ALA A 47 2.14 -5.57 -10.99
CA ALA A 47 3.26 -5.48 -10.05
C ALA A 47 4.00 -6.81 -9.81
N GLY A 48 3.62 -7.87 -10.53
CA GLY A 48 4.24 -9.20 -10.48
C GLY A 48 3.75 -10.08 -9.32
N PHE A 49 2.56 -9.83 -8.78
CA PHE A 49 1.94 -10.72 -7.80
C PHE A 49 1.24 -11.90 -8.49
N VAL A 50 1.25 -13.05 -7.82
CA VAL A 50 0.62 -14.29 -8.28
C VAL A 50 -0.63 -14.57 -7.45
N GLU A 51 -1.74 -14.90 -8.12
CA GLU A 51 -2.97 -15.32 -7.45
C GLU A 51 -2.80 -16.70 -6.80
N LEU A 52 -3.26 -16.82 -5.56
CA LEU A 52 -3.41 -18.09 -4.87
C LEU A 52 -4.89 -18.40 -4.65
N PHE A 53 -5.25 -19.66 -4.81
CA PHE A 53 -6.61 -20.14 -4.64
C PHE A 53 -6.78 -20.85 -3.29
N VAL A 54 -7.78 -20.44 -2.51
CA VAL A 54 -8.05 -20.97 -1.15
C VAL A 54 -8.38 -22.47 -1.16
N ASN A 55 -8.98 -22.96 -2.24
CA ASN A 55 -9.36 -24.36 -2.40
C ASN A 55 -8.19 -25.28 -2.82
N GLN A 56 -6.96 -24.76 -2.86
CA GLN A 56 -5.77 -25.51 -3.25
C GLN A 56 -4.68 -25.40 -2.17
N ARG A 57 -3.72 -26.33 -2.21
CA ARG A 57 -2.51 -26.26 -1.38
C ARG A 57 -1.73 -24.98 -1.73
N LEU A 58 -1.66 -24.04 -0.80
CA LEU A 58 -0.92 -22.79 -0.96
C LEU A 58 0.58 -23.07 -1.07
N LYS A 59 1.18 -22.73 -2.21
CA LYS A 59 2.63 -22.82 -2.46
C LYS A 59 3.26 -21.43 -2.32
N VAL A 60 3.46 -21.00 -1.09
CA VAL A 60 4.11 -19.71 -0.78
C VAL A 60 5.63 -19.88 -0.72
N GLN A 61 6.36 -18.89 -1.19
CA GLN A 61 7.82 -18.82 -1.07
C GLN A 61 8.24 -17.54 -0.34
N PRO A 62 9.29 -17.58 0.50
CA PRO A 62 9.82 -16.38 1.13
C PRO A 62 10.14 -15.31 0.09
N LYS A 63 9.78 -14.05 0.38
CA LYS A 63 9.93 -12.89 -0.52
C LYS A 63 9.12 -12.96 -1.83
N GLY A 64 8.26 -13.97 -2.00
CA GLY A 64 7.32 -14.03 -3.12
C GLY A 64 6.18 -13.03 -2.96
N LYS A 65 5.55 -12.65 -4.08
CA LYS A 65 4.44 -11.70 -4.15
C LYS A 65 3.16 -12.46 -4.47
N PHE A 66 2.22 -12.51 -3.54
CA PHE A 66 0.98 -13.30 -3.69
C PHE A 66 -0.25 -12.52 -3.24
N TYR A 67 -1.40 -12.83 -3.82
CA TYR A 67 -2.70 -12.34 -3.35
C TYR A 67 -3.76 -13.45 -3.43
N ILE A 68 -4.84 -13.28 -2.66
CA ILE A 68 -6.00 -14.17 -2.66
C ILE A 68 -7.22 -13.29 -2.92
N LYS A 69 -8.11 -13.74 -3.81
CA LYS A 69 -9.44 -13.13 -3.97
C LYS A 69 -10.40 -13.85 -3.03
N SER A 70 -10.99 -13.10 -2.10
CA SER A 70 -12.14 -13.58 -1.33
C SER A 70 -13.37 -12.84 -1.83
N GLU A 71 -14.35 -13.56 -2.35
CA GLU A 71 -15.65 -12.98 -2.73
C GLU A 71 -16.52 -12.61 -1.52
N ALA A 72 -16.06 -12.97 -0.31
CA ALA A 72 -16.79 -12.75 0.91
C ALA A 72 -16.13 -11.65 1.75
N ILE A 73 -16.66 -10.44 1.64
CA ILE A 73 -16.66 -9.54 2.81
C ILE A 73 -17.64 -10.21 3.78
N HIS A 74 -17.16 -11.11 4.65
CA HIS A 74 -17.95 -11.52 5.79
C HIS A 74 -18.10 -10.29 6.68
N LEU A 75 -19.16 -9.52 6.46
CA LEU A 75 -19.67 -8.58 7.44
C LEU A 75 -20.31 -9.44 8.53
N ASP A 76 -19.47 -9.97 9.41
CA ASP A 76 -20.00 -10.60 10.61
C ASP A 76 -20.77 -9.51 11.38
N SER A 77 -22.04 -9.78 11.66
CA SER A 77 -22.88 -8.85 12.41
C SER A 77 -22.43 -8.78 13.87
N ASP A 78 -21.73 -9.82 14.33
CA ASP A 78 -21.25 -9.94 15.70
C ASP A 78 -19.83 -9.35 15.84
N ARG A 79 -19.78 -8.03 16.04
CA ARG A 79 -18.53 -7.26 16.25
C ARG A 79 -17.99 -7.38 17.67
N GLY A 80 -18.34 -8.43 18.40
CA GLY A 80 -18.17 -8.52 19.86
C GLY A 80 -16.73 -8.44 20.34
N LYS A 81 -15.74 -8.80 19.50
CA LYS A 81 -14.33 -8.71 19.89
C LYS A 81 -13.40 -8.63 18.69
N PHE A 82 -12.89 -7.44 18.41
CA PHE A 82 -11.72 -7.29 17.55
C PHE A 82 -10.47 -7.51 18.41
N GLU A 83 -9.79 -8.63 18.20
CA GLU A 83 -8.46 -8.87 18.77
C GLU A 83 -7.42 -8.68 17.68
N PHE A 84 -6.43 -7.83 17.95
CA PHE A 84 -5.32 -7.68 17.03
C PHE A 84 -4.60 -9.02 16.94
N ASN A 85 -4.40 -9.52 15.72
CA ASN A 85 -3.57 -10.70 15.50
C ASN A 85 -2.20 -10.46 16.15
N SER A 86 -1.80 -11.32 17.08
CA SER A 86 -0.55 -11.17 17.85
C SER A 86 0.71 -11.41 16.99
N GLU A 87 0.53 -11.81 15.74
CA GLU A 87 1.61 -11.96 14.75
C GLU A 87 2.18 -10.61 14.31
N GLN A 88 3.36 -10.25 14.82
CA GLN A 88 4.05 -9.01 14.44
C GLN A 88 4.86 -9.08 13.15
N HIS A 89 4.96 -10.27 12.55
CA HIS A 89 5.78 -10.50 11.36
C HIS A 89 5.02 -10.26 10.05
N LEU A 90 3.69 -10.14 10.12
CA LEU A 90 2.86 -9.71 8.99
C LEU A 90 2.68 -8.19 9.08
N ARG A 91 3.37 -7.47 8.20
CA ARG A 91 3.18 -6.02 8.07
C ARG A 91 1.95 -5.78 7.22
N PRO A 92 0.86 -5.20 7.75
CA PRO A 92 -0.27 -4.83 6.93
C PRO A 92 0.19 -3.79 5.90
N ILE A 93 0.05 -4.12 4.62
CA ILE A 93 0.30 -3.17 3.54
C ILE A 93 -1.02 -2.45 3.29
N LEU A 94 -1.22 -1.33 3.98
CA LEU A 94 -2.21 -0.35 3.56
C LEU A 94 -1.65 0.34 2.33
N ALA A 95 -2.34 0.23 1.19
CA ALA A 95 -1.99 0.94 -0.03
C ALA A 95 -2.27 2.44 0.16
N GLN A 96 -1.38 3.13 0.88
CA GLN A 96 -1.20 4.55 0.74
C GLN A 96 0.01 4.75 -0.16
N VAL A 97 -0.14 5.55 -1.21
CA VAL A 97 0.98 5.95 -2.07
C VAL A 97 1.94 6.79 -1.21
N SER A 98 2.90 6.13 -0.59
CA SER A 98 4.01 6.79 0.08
C SER A 98 5.06 7.05 -0.99
N SER A 99 5.27 8.32 -1.33
CA SER A 99 6.45 8.73 -2.09
C SER A 99 7.68 8.29 -1.31
N ASP A 100 8.46 7.35 -1.84
CA ASP A 100 9.76 6.97 -1.28
C ASP A 100 10.66 8.20 -1.28
N ASN A 101 10.82 8.84 -0.12
CA ASN A 101 11.80 9.90 0.06
C ASN A 101 13.10 9.23 0.53
N SER A 102 13.91 8.78 -0.44
CA SER A 102 15.26 8.27 -0.17
C SER A 102 16.14 9.40 0.38
N THR A 103 16.25 9.52 1.71
CA THR A 103 17.34 10.28 2.33
C THR A 103 18.57 9.38 2.39
N LYS A 104 19.50 9.58 1.45
CA LYS A 104 20.89 9.17 1.62
C LYS A 104 21.46 9.93 2.82
N ASP A 105 21.78 9.23 3.89
CA ASP A 105 22.56 9.80 4.99
C ASP A 105 24.00 10.05 4.50
N GLU A 106 24.30 11.30 4.17
CA GLU A 106 25.66 11.81 4.24
C GLU A 106 25.97 12.15 5.71
N LYS A 107 26.88 11.38 6.32
CA LYS A 107 27.75 11.91 7.37
C LYS A 107 29.20 11.62 7.02
N LYS A 108 29.83 12.63 6.40
CA LYS A 108 31.24 12.94 6.65
C LYS A 108 31.39 13.30 8.13
N ALA A 109 32.32 12.66 8.82
CA ALA A 109 33.01 13.24 9.96
C ALA A 109 34.43 12.65 9.99
N ASP A 110 35.31 13.34 9.30
CA ASP A 110 36.74 13.34 9.56
C ASP A 110 36.99 14.04 10.89
N LYS A 111 37.70 13.36 11.82
CA LYS A 111 38.64 13.97 12.78
C LYS A 111 39.65 12.92 13.25
N ASP A 112 40.88 13.14 12.82
CA ASP A 112 42.13 12.67 13.40
C ASP A 112 42.25 12.82 14.93
N GLN A 113 43.22 12.09 15.49
CA GLN A 113 43.89 12.17 16.81
C GLN A 113 43.39 11.19 17.89
N LEU A 114 43.98 10.00 18.00
CA LEU A 114 45.25 9.68 18.70
C LEU A 114 45.65 8.23 18.40
#